data_AF-A0A5C6RX01-F1
#
_entry.id   AF-A0A5C6RX01-F1
#
_cell.length_a   1.000
_cell.length_b   1.000
_cell.length_c   1.000
_cell.angle_alpha   90.00
_cell.angle_beta   90.00
_cell.angle_gamma   90.00
#
_symmetry.space_group_name_H-M   'P 1'
#
loop_
_entity.id
_entity.type
_entity.pdbx_description
1 polymer ?
#
loop_
_entity_poly.entity_id
_entity_poly.type
_entity_poly.pdbx_seq_one_letter_code
_entity_poly.pdbx_strand_id
1 'polypeptide(L)'
;MTNHRLLYTSCLIFGLTLAAFAQQHEHYTYSPQQYVCLRAPSPLTIDGELSEAAWEKAPPTALFQDIEGSIKPLPYFKTYAKMLWDDEYLYIAAELEEPHLWATYDQRDMVIFHENDFEVFIDPDGDGHHYYELEINALGTIWDLMLTRPYRDGGKALDAWDIRGLQSAVKCYGTLNDPSDKDEKWTVELALPWNVLEEAAAHAGPPEDGEIWRANFSRVQWQTVADSNGYKKKTDPATQKSYPEHNWVWSPQGAIAMHQPETWGYVQFSMEPAGKRARPQVPANEDAIRWRLWQIYYQQKAHHEQHGAYTARPEQVGLEGEPITLSAGPDYFLARYQLGKDHFTINENGLLLKH
;
A
#
# COMPACT_ATOMS: atom_id res chain seq x y z
N MET A 1 36.32 14.76 14.33
CA MET A 1 35.07 15.54 14.20
C MET A 1 34.98 15.99 12.75
N THR A 2 34.39 15.16 11.91
CA THR A 2 34.24 15.43 10.48
C THR A 2 32.83 14.96 10.13
N ASN A 3 31.93 15.95 10.03
CA ASN A 3 30.55 15.77 9.58
C ASN A 3 30.59 15.38 8.10
N HIS A 4 30.33 14.11 7.80
CA HIS A 4 29.91 13.70 6.47
C HIS A 4 28.39 13.62 6.46
N ARG A 5 27.75 14.74 6.12
CA ARG A 5 26.40 14.70 5.54
C ARG A 5 26.54 14.04 4.16
N LEU A 6 26.24 12.75 4.08
CA LEU A 6 25.99 12.10 2.81
C LEU A 6 24.64 12.60 2.29
N LEU A 7 24.69 13.43 1.25
CA LEU A 7 23.55 13.69 0.38
C LEU A 7 23.30 12.41 -0.41
N TYR A 8 22.38 11.56 0.07
CA TYR A 8 21.87 10.44 -0.71
C TYR A 8 20.87 10.97 -1.74
N THR A 9 21.41 11.40 -2.87
CA THR A 9 20.62 11.62 -4.09
C THR A 9 21.02 10.53 -5.06
N SER A 10 20.25 9.44 -5.09
CA SER A 10 20.11 8.64 -6.31
C SER A 10 18.92 7.68 -6.19
N CYS A 11 17.70 8.21 -6.14
CA CYS A 11 16.54 7.50 -6.68
C CYS A 11 16.77 7.31 -8.18
N LEU A 12 17.38 6.18 -8.57
CA LEU A 12 17.20 5.68 -9.93
C LEU A 12 15.84 4.97 -9.98
N ILE A 13 14.79 5.77 -9.80
CA ILE A 13 13.47 5.43 -10.36
C ILE A 13 13.72 5.46 -11.86
N PHE A 14 13.75 4.29 -12.49
CA PHE A 14 13.60 4.23 -13.94
C PHE A 14 12.26 4.91 -14.21
N GLY A 15 12.30 6.15 -14.68
CA GLY A 15 11.13 6.87 -15.14
C GLY A 15 10.56 6.10 -16.32
N LEU A 16 9.66 5.16 -16.03
CA LEU A 16 8.71 4.66 -17.00
C LEU A 16 7.97 5.90 -17.51
N THR A 17 8.07 6.15 -18.81
CA THR A 17 7.24 7.15 -19.48
C THR A 17 5.76 6.82 -19.23
N LEU A 18 4.84 7.79 -19.13
CA LEU A 18 3.42 7.52 -18.83
C LEU A 18 2.73 6.68 -19.93
N ALA A 19 3.25 6.69 -21.15
CA ALA A 19 2.90 5.74 -22.20
C ALA A 19 3.13 4.28 -21.79
N ALA A 20 4.16 4.00 -20.98
CA ALA A 20 4.39 2.69 -20.39
C ALA A 20 3.40 2.39 -19.25
N PHE A 21 2.91 3.39 -18.50
CA PHE A 21 1.86 3.17 -17.48
C PHE A 21 0.51 2.79 -18.11
N ALA A 22 0.09 3.43 -19.20
CA ALA A 22 -1.11 3.00 -19.92
C ALA A 22 -0.98 1.55 -20.42
N GLN A 23 0.20 1.15 -20.88
CA GLN A 23 0.51 -0.22 -21.31
C GLN A 23 0.61 -1.21 -20.15
N GLN A 24 1.08 -0.76 -18.97
CA GLN A 24 1.19 -1.55 -17.75
C GLN A 24 -0.19 -2.04 -17.25
N HIS A 25 -1.24 -1.25 -17.50
CA HIS A 25 -2.61 -1.61 -17.12
C HIS A 25 -3.33 -2.48 -18.18
N GLU A 26 -2.78 -2.68 -19.39
CA GLU A 26 -3.41 -3.55 -20.41
C GLU A 26 -3.48 -5.01 -19.96
N HIS A 27 -2.53 -5.45 -19.12
CA HIS A 27 -2.47 -6.80 -18.59
C HIS A 27 -2.94 -6.91 -17.14
N TYR A 28 -3.22 -5.78 -16.48
CA TYR A 28 -3.75 -5.76 -15.13
C TYR A 28 -5.26 -6.01 -15.13
N THR A 29 -5.68 -7.06 -14.43
CA THR A 29 -7.10 -7.30 -14.16
C THR A 29 -7.46 -6.62 -12.86
N TYR A 30 -8.24 -5.52 -12.92
CA TYR A 30 -8.71 -4.83 -11.73
C TYR A 30 -9.60 -5.74 -10.89
N SER A 31 -9.04 -6.17 -9.76
CA SER A 31 -9.70 -7.05 -8.79
C SER A 31 -9.07 -6.79 -7.41
N PRO A 32 -9.22 -5.58 -6.86
CA PRO A 32 -8.68 -5.26 -5.55
C PRO A 32 -9.24 -6.22 -4.50
N GLN A 33 -8.38 -6.66 -3.59
CA GLN A 33 -8.80 -7.52 -2.49
C GLN A 33 -9.78 -6.79 -1.57
N GLN A 34 -10.58 -7.53 -0.82
CA GLN A 34 -11.56 -6.97 0.10
C GLN A 34 -11.44 -7.60 1.47
N TYR A 35 -11.58 -6.78 2.51
CA TYR A 35 -11.48 -7.20 3.91
C TYR A 35 -12.56 -6.49 4.74
N VAL A 36 -13.10 -7.17 5.77
CA VAL A 36 -13.96 -6.53 6.77
C VAL A 36 -13.20 -6.44 8.08
N CYS A 37 -12.86 -5.22 8.49
CA CYS A 37 -12.22 -4.92 9.76
C CYS A 37 -13.27 -4.98 10.88
N LEU A 38 -13.19 -6.03 11.69
CA LEU A 38 -14.14 -6.29 12.77
C LEU A 38 -13.72 -5.56 14.04
N ARG A 39 -14.69 -5.30 14.91
CA ARG A 39 -14.44 -4.61 16.17
C ARG A 39 -13.75 -5.53 17.17
N ALA A 40 -12.67 -5.06 17.79
CA ALA A 40 -12.07 -5.68 18.95
C ALA A 40 -13.04 -5.53 20.15
N PRO A 41 -13.30 -6.60 20.92
CA PRO A 41 -14.20 -6.55 22.07
C PRO A 41 -13.57 -5.86 23.30
N SER A 42 -12.25 -5.70 23.30
CA SER A 42 -11.44 -5.05 24.33
C SER A 42 -10.13 -4.56 23.70
N PRO A 43 -9.45 -3.58 24.32
CA PRO A 43 -8.12 -3.14 23.87
C PRO A 43 -7.13 -4.30 23.78
N LEU A 44 -6.25 -4.26 22.78
CA LEU A 44 -5.22 -5.26 22.55
C LEU A 44 -3.89 -4.82 23.18
N THR A 45 -3.05 -5.79 23.57
CA THR A 45 -1.73 -5.48 24.12
C THR A 45 -0.72 -5.65 23.01
N ILE A 46 -0.08 -4.55 22.60
CA ILE A 46 0.85 -4.57 21.47
C ILE A 46 2.22 -5.08 21.94
N ASP A 47 2.42 -6.40 21.85
CA ASP A 47 3.65 -7.09 22.28
C ASP A 47 4.24 -8.02 21.21
N GLY A 48 3.59 -8.11 20.05
CA GLY A 48 4.03 -8.90 18.90
C GLY A 48 3.51 -10.34 18.94
N GLU A 49 2.76 -10.75 19.96
CA GLU A 49 2.18 -12.08 20.08
C GLU A 49 0.72 -12.07 19.64
N LEU A 50 0.42 -12.76 18.53
CA LEU A 50 -0.94 -12.79 17.99
C LEU A 50 -1.86 -13.82 18.66
N SER A 51 -1.71 -13.99 19.97
CA SER A 51 -2.32 -15.07 20.76
C SER A 51 -3.62 -14.67 21.46
N GLU A 52 -3.97 -13.38 21.49
CA GLU A 52 -5.25 -12.96 22.07
C GLU A 52 -6.43 -13.53 21.29
N ALA A 53 -7.50 -13.84 22.02
CA ALA A 53 -8.73 -14.40 21.47
C ALA A 53 -9.36 -13.51 20.37
N ALA A 54 -9.07 -12.21 20.34
CA ALA A 54 -9.51 -11.33 19.27
C ALA A 54 -8.74 -11.62 17.96
N TRP A 55 -7.41 -11.74 18.01
CA TRP A 55 -6.57 -12.08 16.86
C TRP A 55 -6.83 -13.49 16.32
N GLU A 56 -7.06 -14.46 17.19
CA GLU A 56 -7.44 -15.81 16.77
C GLU A 56 -8.75 -15.84 15.96
N LYS A 57 -9.67 -14.91 16.26
CA LYS A 57 -10.98 -14.78 15.62
C LYS A 57 -11.00 -13.82 14.44
N ALA A 58 -10.03 -12.94 14.32
CA ALA A 58 -9.89 -12.04 13.20
C ALA A 58 -9.59 -12.86 11.93
N PRO A 59 -10.35 -12.70 10.84
CA PRO A 59 -10.07 -13.39 9.59
C PRO A 59 -8.71 -12.94 9.04
N PRO A 60 -7.85 -13.84 8.52
CA PRO A 60 -6.66 -13.41 7.80
C PRO A 60 -7.05 -12.81 6.45
N THR A 61 -6.19 -11.94 5.90
CA THR A 61 -6.22 -11.60 4.48
C THR A 61 -5.98 -12.85 3.63
N ALA A 62 -6.19 -12.75 2.32
CA ALA A 62 -5.55 -13.68 1.39
C ALA A 62 -4.03 -13.64 1.57
N LEU A 63 -3.36 -14.74 1.23
CA LEU A 63 -1.90 -14.77 1.17
C LEU A 63 -1.41 -13.73 0.16
N PHE A 64 -0.27 -13.11 0.48
CA PHE A 64 0.33 -12.13 -0.39
C PHE A 64 0.75 -12.79 -1.71
N GLN A 65 0.72 -11.99 -2.76
CA GLN A 65 1.10 -12.37 -4.11
C GLN A 65 2.17 -11.41 -4.62
N ASP A 66 2.84 -11.74 -5.71
CA ASP A 66 3.73 -10.78 -6.36
C ASP A 66 2.94 -9.51 -6.76
N ILE A 67 3.55 -8.34 -6.58
CA ILE A 67 2.93 -7.04 -6.88
C ILE A 67 2.48 -6.90 -8.33
N GLU A 68 3.17 -7.58 -9.26
CA GLU A 68 2.82 -7.65 -10.68
C GLU A 68 1.67 -8.65 -10.96
N GLY A 69 1.17 -9.34 -9.92
CA GLY A 69 0.07 -10.28 -10.00
C GLY A 69 0.46 -11.61 -10.66
N SER A 70 -0.49 -12.22 -11.37
CA SER A 70 -0.36 -13.58 -11.88
C SER A 70 0.65 -13.78 -13.02
N ILE A 71 1.29 -12.70 -13.51
CA ILE A 71 2.36 -12.80 -14.51
C ILE A 71 3.69 -13.23 -13.90
N LYS A 72 3.79 -13.23 -12.56
CA LYS A 72 4.93 -13.68 -11.77
C LYS A 72 4.59 -14.94 -10.96
N PRO A 73 5.59 -15.73 -10.56
CA PRO A 73 5.36 -16.84 -9.65
C PRO A 73 4.83 -16.35 -8.30
N LEU A 74 4.08 -17.21 -7.62
CA LEU A 74 3.65 -16.93 -6.24
C LEU A 74 4.87 -16.81 -5.30
N PRO A 75 4.75 -16.01 -4.22
CA PRO A 75 5.74 -15.94 -3.16
C PRO A 75 6.14 -17.31 -2.63
N TYR A 76 7.44 -17.51 -2.40
CA TYR A 76 7.95 -18.74 -1.80
C TYR A 76 7.82 -18.77 -0.28
N PHE A 77 7.54 -17.62 0.35
CA PHE A 77 7.19 -17.54 1.76
C PHE A 77 5.80 -16.97 1.96
N LYS A 78 5.05 -17.58 2.86
CA LYS A 78 3.69 -17.12 3.17
C LYS A 78 3.74 -15.84 3.98
N THR A 79 2.89 -14.90 3.58
CA THR A 79 2.64 -13.68 4.34
C THR A 79 1.14 -13.40 4.30
N TYR A 80 0.57 -13.02 5.44
CA TYR A 80 -0.80 -12.53 5.53
C TYR A 80 -0.91 -11.51 6.67
N ALA A 81 -1.93 -10.66 6.59
CA ALA A 81 -2.27 -9.69 7.62
C ALA A 81 -3.64 -10.00 8.25
N LYS A 82 -3.92 -9.34 9.36
CA LYS A 82 -5.21 -9.30 10.05
C LYS A 82 -5.45 -7.86 10.48
N MET A 83 -6.71 -7.45 10.52
CA MET A 83 -7.09 -6.12 10.99
C MET A 83 -8.24 -6.23 11.98
N LEU A 84 -8.17 -5.41 13.01
CA LEU A 84 -9.23 -5.18 13.98
C LEU A 84 -9.28 -3.69 14.29
N TRP A 85 -10.33 -3.23 14.96
CA TRP A 85 -10.39 -1.85 15.41
C TRP A 85 -11.21 -1.67 16.69
N ASP A 86 -10.97 -0.59 17.41
CA ASP A 86 -11.84 -0.11 18.50
C ASP A 86 -11.99 1.41 18.47
N ASP A 87 -12.46 2.00 19.57
CA ASP A 87 -12.74 3.44 19.64
C ASP A 87 -11.46 4.30 19.63
N GLU A 88 -10.27 3.72 19.87
CA GLU A 88 -9.00 4.44 20.00
C GLU A 88 -8.02 4.11 18.87
N TYR A 89 -8.01 2.87 18.38
CA TYR A 89 -7.00 2.39 17.43
C TYR A 89 -7.58 1.59 16.25
N LEU A 90 -6.91 1.74 15.11
CA LEU A 90 -6.82 0.70 14.09
C LEU A 90 -5.70 -0.27 14.49
N TYR A 91 -6.03 -1.56 14.60
CA TYR A 91 -5.05 -2.61 14.85
C TYR A 91 -4.71 -3.36 13.57
N ILE A 92 -3.41 -3.53 13.31
CA ILE A 92 -2.90 -4.33 12.19
C ILE A 92 -1.91 -5.35 12.75
N ALA A 93 -2.08 -6.59 12.34
CA ALA A 93 -1.12 -7.65 12.62
C ALA A 93 -0.70 -8.36 11.33
N ALA A 94 0.56 -8.79 11.25
CA ALA A 94 1.05 -9.58 10.14
C ALA A 94 1.89 -10.77 10.63
N GLU A 95 1.82 -11.87 9.90
CA GLU A 95 2.69 -13.02 10.09
C GLU A 95 3.43 -13.30 8.78
N LEU A 96 4.76 -13.34 8.88
CA LEU A 96 5.67 -13.48 7.75
C LEU A 96 6.52 -14.74 7.97
N GLU A 97 6.30 -15.79 7.18
CA GLU A 97 7.21 -16.95 7.13
C GLU A 97 8.59 -16.45 6.66
N GLU A 98 9.64 -16.74 7.42
CA GLU A 98 10.99 -16.27 7.10
C GLU A 98 12.01 -17.24 7.73
N PRO A 99 12.70 -18.07 6.93
CA PRO A 99 13.74 -18.95 7.43
C PRO A 99 15.09 -18.28 7.65
N HIS A 100 15.23 -17.01 7.22
CA HIS A 100 16.46 -16.24 7.30
C HIS A 100 16.16 -14.83 7.83
N LEU A 101 15.91 -14.72 9.14
CA LEU A 101 15.61 -13.45 9.78
C LEU A 101 16.81 -12.52 9.66
N TRP A 102 16.61 -11.44 8.90
CA TRP A 102 17.66 -10.48 8.59
C TRP A 102 17.11 -9.06 8.67
N ALA A 103 17.71 -8.27 9.55
CA ALA A 103 17.47 -6.83 9.68
C ALA A 103 18.66 -6.20 10.43
N THR A 104 19.24 -5.14 9.89
CA THR A 104 20.37 -4.42 10.48
C THR A 104 20.11 -2.92 10.65
N TYR A 105 19.07 -2.39 10.01
CA TYR A 105 18.71 -0.98 10.15
C TYR A 105 17.96 -0.79 11.46
N ASP A 106 18.58 -0.09 12.42
CA ASP A 106 18.16 0.03 13.82
C ASP A 106 17.80 1.46 14.25
N GLN A 107 17.85 2.42 13.32
CA GLN A 107 17.49 3.82 13.57
C GLN A 107 16.18 4.16 12.90
N ARG A 108 15.28 4.81 13.66
CA ARG A 108 14.04 5.38 13.13
C ARG A 108 14.36 6.30 11.94
N ASP A 109 13.49 6.28 10.93
CA ASP A 109 13.58 7.06 9.69
C ASP A 109 14.77 6.70 8.79
N MET A 110 15.36 5.52 8.99
CA MET A 110 16.16 4.89 7.94
C MET A 110 15.22 4.41 6.83
N VAL A 111 15.66 4.53 5.58
CA VAL A 111 14.97 3.98 4.41
C VAL A 111 15.08 2.45 4.45
N ILE A 112 14.14 1.77 5.12
CA ILE A 112 14.29 0.36 5.53
C ILE A 112 13.96 -0.66 4.43
N PHE A 113 13.25 -0.29 3.35
CA PHE A 113 13.05 -1.17 2.18
C PHE A 113 14.34 -1.67 1.49
N HIS A 114 15.49 -1.09 1.84
CA HIS A 114 16.79 -1.68 1.49
C HIS A 114 17.12 -2.98 2.25
N GLU A 115 16.26 -3.44 3.14
CA GLU A 115 16.31 -4.73 3.82
C GLU A 115 14.93 -5.41 3.75
N ASN A 116 14.73 -6.51 4.50
CA ASN A 116 13.42 -7.12 4.59
C ASN A 116 12.54 -6.33 5.57
N ASP A 117 11.32 -6.03 5.17
CA ASP A 117 10.35 -5.32 5.99
C ASP A 117 8.90 -5.76 5.70
N PHE A 118 8.00 -5.17 6.48
CA PHE A 118 6.57 -5.18 6.27
C PHE A 118 6.09 -3.73 6.16
N GLU A 119 5.27 -3.46 5.15
CA GLU A 119 4.79 -2.10 4.86
C GLU A 119 3.25 -2.05 4.93
N VAL A 120 2.73 -0.93 5.42
CA VAL A 120 1.32 -0.61 5.57
C VAL A 120 1.01 0.66 4.78
N PHE A 121 0.00 0.60 3.92
CA PHE A 121 -0.46 1.72 3.11
C PHE A 121 -1.94 1.96 3.36
N ILE A 122 -2.33 3.21 3.62
CA ILE A 122 -3.72 3.58 3.94
C ILE A 122 -4.09 4.89 3.25
N ASP A 123 -5.14 4.86 2.43
CA ASP A 123 -5.81 6.00 1.82
C ASP A 123 -7.25 6.01 2.37
N PRO A 124 -7.53 6.79 3.44
CA PRO A 124 -8.79 6.71 4.17
C PRO A 124 -10.02 7.13 3.36
N ASP A 125 -9.95 8.22 2.60
CA ASP A 125 -11.09 8.71 1.82
C ASP A 125 -11.15 8.15 0.39
N GLY A 126 -10.07 7.48 -0.04
CA GLY A 126 -9.98 6.78 -1.31
C GLY A 126 -9.92 7.73 -2.51
N ASP A 127 -9.42 8.96 -2.31
CA ASP A 127 -9.27 9.97 -3.36
C ASP A 127 -7.92 9.87 -4.12
N GLY A 128 -7.01 9.03 -3.60
CA GLY A 128 -5.68 8.78 -4.14
C GLY A 128 -4.61 9.79 -3.73
N HIS A 129 -4.89 10.72 -2.81
CA HIS A 129 -4.03 11.78 -2.31
C HIS A 129 -3.90 11.67 -0.78
N HIS A 130 -2.93 12.39 -0.19
CA HIS A 130 -2.71 12.46 1.27
C HIS A 130 -2.75 11.10 2.01
N TYR A 131 -2.15 10.06 1.47
CA TYR A 131 -2.18 8.73 2.08
C TYR A 131 -0.94 8.44 2.91
N TYR A 132 -1.07 7.47 3.82
CA TYR A 132 -0.04 7.08 4.76
C TYR A 132 0.77 5.89 4.25
N GLU A 133 2.03 5.86 4.67
CA GLU A 133 2.94 4.73 4.56
C GLU A 133 3.63 4.51 5.91
N LEU A 134 3.74 3.27 6.32
CA LEU A 134 4.55 2.83 7.46
C LEU A 134 5.30 1.56 7.05
N GLU A 135 6.60 1.56 7.21
CA GLU A 135 7.48 0.39 7.09
C GLU A 135 7.94 -0.03 8.49
N ILE A 136 8.04 -1.34 8.72
CA ILE A 136 8.64 -1.91 9.93
C ILE A 136 9.44 -3.17 9.61
N ASN A 137 10.68 -3.26 10.12
CA ASN A 137 11.54 -4.43 9.92
C ASN A 137 11.54 -5.38 11.13
N ALA A 138 12.29 -6.48 11.03
CA ALA A 138 12.35 -7.51 12.08
C ALA A 138 13.00 -7.03 13.41
N LEU A 139 13.67 -5.87 13.43
CA LEU A 139 14.15 -5.21 14.65
C LEU A 139 13.07 -4.34 15.33
N GLY A 140 11.94 -4.12 14.67
CA GLY A 140 10.94 -3.14 15.10
C GLY A 140 11.31 -1.70 14.76
N THR A 141 12.29 -1.49 13.88
CA THR A 141 12.62 -0.16 13.35
C THR A 141 11.50 0.30 12.44
N ILE A 142 11.03 1.53 12.66
CA ILE A 142 9.91 2.11 11.93
C ILE A 142 10.40 3.26 11.05
N TRP A 143 9.79 3.36 9.88
CA TRP A 143 9.77 4.56 9.07
C TRP A 143 8.32 4.83 8.67
N ASP A 144 7.79 6.02 8.96
CA ASP A 144 6.43 6.40 8.62
C ASP A 144 6.40 7.78 7.96
N LEU A 145 5.47 7.95 7.03
CA LEU A 145 5.36 9.18 6.26
C LEU A 145 3.96 9.33 5.66
N MET A 146 3.67 10.55 5.22
CA MET A 146 2.48 10.85 4.42
C MET A 146 2.92 11.28 3.01
N LEU A 147 2.28 10.73 1.98
CA LEU A 147 2.45 11.21 0.61
C LEU A 147 1.35 12.19 0.26
N THR A 148 1.72 13.35 -0.27
CA THR A 148 0.71 14.33 -0.74
C THR A 148 -0.13 13.81 -1.91
N ARG A 149 0.46 12.98 -2.78
CA ARG A 149 -0.14 12.29 -3.93
C ARG A 149 0.88 11.30 -4.53
N PRO A 150 0.54 10.47 -5.53
CA PRO A 150 1.48 9.56 -6.17
C PRO A 150 2.71 10.26 -6.76
N TYR A 151 3.88 9.63 -6.67
CA TYR A 151 5.12 10.16 -7.24
C TYR A 151 5.04 10.41 -8.74
N ARG A 152 4.28 9.58 -9.47
CA ARG A 152 3.99 9.76 -10.91
C ARG A 152 3.30 11.10 -11.23
N ASP A 153 2.67 11.71 -10.23
CA ASP A 153 2.01 13.01 -10.30
C ASP A 153 2.82 14.10 -9.59
N GLY A 154 4.09 13.86 -9.29
CA GLY A 154 4.97 14.81 -8.62
C GLY A 154 4.63 15.02 -7.14
N GLY A 155 4.03 14.02 -6.50
CA GLY A 155 3.85 13.99 -5.05
C GLY A 155 5.16 13.95 -4.28
N LYS A 156 5.07 14.22 -2.98
CA LYS A 156 6.22 14.26 -2.08
C LYS A 156 5.91 13.43 -0.83
N ALA A 157 6.89 12.64 -0.42
CA ALA A 157 6.98 12.10 0.92
C ALA A 157 7.20 13.23 1.92
N LEU A 158 6.31 13.35 2.89
CA LEU A 158 6.47 14.22 4.05
C LEU A 158 7.17 13.42 5.16
N ASP A 159 8.46 13.17 4.95
CA ASP A 159 9.33 12.37 5.81
C ASP A 159 9.52 12.92 7.25
N ALA A 160 9.03 14.13 7.52
CA ALA A 160 9.06 14.74 8.86
C ALA A 160 7.74 14.57 9.63
N TRP A 161 6.76 13.88 9.02
CA TRP A 161 5.50 13.51 9.63
C TRP A 161 5.64 12.15 10.29
N ASP A 162 5.05 11.96 11.47
CA ASP A 162 5.11 10.71 12.25
C ASP A 162 3.70 10.28 12.65
N ILE A 163 3.47 8.96 12.78
CA ILE A 163 2.27 8.43 13.43
C ILE A 163 2.40 8.59 14.95
N ARG A 164 2.05 9.79 15.44
CA ARG A 164 2.17 10.12 16.87
C ARG A 164 1.30 9.24 17.74
N GLY A 165 1.94 8.50 18.65
CA GLY A 165 1.24 7.57 19.55
C GLY A 165 1.06 6.18 18.96
N LEU A 166 1.69 5.88 17.83
CA LEU A 166 1.85 4.52 17.32
C LEU A 166 2.38 3.61 18.42
N GLN A 167 1.70 2.48 18.62
CA GLN A 167 2.23 1.35 19.36
C GLN A 167 2.62 0.28 18.35
N SER A 168 3.80 -0.31 18.52
CA SER A 168 4.33 -1.32 17.62
C SER A 168 5.13 -2.36 18.38
N ALA A 169 5.01 -3.61 18.00
CA ALA A 169 5.85 -4.68 18.49
C ALA A 169 6.13 -5.71 17.40
N VAL A 170 7.30 -6.33 17.49
CA VAL A 170 7.73 -7.41 16.62
C VAL A 170 8.16 -8.59 17.45
N LYS A 171 7.78 -9.79 17.04
CA LYS A 171 8.32 -11.02 17.60
C LYS A 171 8.97 -11.89 16.54
N CYS A 172 10.24 -12.19 16.75
CA CYS A 172 11.00 -13.16 15.96
C CYS A 172 10.85 -14.57 16.55
N TYR A 173 10.56 -15.55 15.70
CA TYR A 173 10.55 -16.97 16.05
C TYR A 173 11.79 -17.60 15.42
N GLY A 174 12.94 -17.33 16.04
CA GLY A 174 14.26 -17.64 15.49
C GLY A 174 15.38 -16.78 16.08
N THR A 175 16.56 -16.80 15.47
CA THR A 175 17.74 -16.04 15.86
C THR A 175 18.05 -14.98 14.80
N LEU A 176 17.65 -13.73 15.07
CA LEU A 176 17.86 -12.62 14.14
C LEU A 176 19.34 -12.45 13.76
N ASN A 177 19.61 -12.34 12.46
CA ASN A 177 20.93 -12.17 11.85
C ASN A 177 21.90 -13.35 12.04
N ASP A 178 21.43 -14.56 12.37
CA ASP A 178 22.27 -15.75 12.44
C ASP A 178 22.08 -16.66 11.21
N PRO A 179 23.01 -16.64 10.23
CA PRO A 179 22.91 -17.51 9.05
C PRO A 179 23.22 -18.99 9.33
N SER A 180 23.58 -19.35 10.56
CA SER A 180 23.97 -20.72 10.92
C SER A 180 22.80 -21.61 11.31
N ASP A 181 21.65 -21.02 11.64
CA ASP A 181 20.42 -21.73 11.93
C ASP A 181 19.35 -21.47 10.86
N LYS A 182 18.12 -21.91 11.16
CA LYS A 182 16.96 -21.71 10.31
C LYS A 182 15.81 -21.27 11.20
N ASP A 183 15.28 -20.10 10.86
CA ASP A 183 14.16 -19.50 11.56
C ASP A 183 12.81 -20.03 11.06
N GLU A 184 11.73 -19.62 11.71
CA GLU A 184 10.38 -20.00 11.32
C GLU A 184 9.63 -18.83 10.69
N LYS A 185 9.55 -17.71 11.40
CA LYS A 185 8.72 -16.56 11.06
C LYS A 185 9.03 -15.36 11.94
N TRP A 186 8.42 -14.25 11.62
CA TRP A 186 8.25 -13.13 12.53
C TRP A 186 6.84 -12.57 12.42
N THR A 187 6.39 -11.92 13.49
CA THR A 187 5.10 -11.24 13.56
C THR A 187 5.29 -9.77 13.81
N VAL A 188 4.41 -8.98 13.21
CA VAL A 188 4.27 -7.54 13.41
C VAL A 188 2.91 -7.30 14.05
N GLU A 189 2.86 -6.41 15.03
CA GLU A 189 1.63 -5.97 15.67
C GLU A 189 1.67 -4.45 15.86
N LEU A 190 0.63 -3.75 15.41
CA LEU A 190 0.54 -2.31 15.36
C LEU A 190 -0.81 -1.84 15.92
N ALA A 191 -0.80 -0.73 16.66
CA ALA A 191 -1.99 0.05 16.98
C ALA A 191 -1.79 1.51 16.52
N LEU A 192 -2.55 1.90 15.48
CA LEU A 192 -2.50 3.21 14.85
C LEU A 192 -3.62 4.09 15.43
N PRO A 193 -3.30 5.21 16.10
CA PRO A 193 -4.30 6.09 16.70
C PRO A 193 -5.21 6.76 15.67
N TRP A 194 -6.52 6.79 15.92
CA TRP A 194 -7.48 7.48 15.03
C TRP A 194 -7.25 8.98 14.91
N ASN A 195 -6.79 9.62 15.99
CA ASN A 195 -6.52 11.06 16.00
C ASN A 195 -5.36 11.48 15.08
N VAL A 196 -4.58 10.52 14.56
CA VAL A 196 -3.61 10.76 13.49
C VAL A 196 -4.19 10.38 12.13
N LEU A 197 -4.85 9.23 12.04
CA LEU A 197 -5.42 8.77 10.77
C LEU A 197 -6.53 9.70 10.24
N GLU A 198 -7.18 10.47 11.11
CA GLU A 198 -8.16 11.49 10.73
C GLU A 198 -7.59 12.64 9.88
N GLU A 199 -6.26 12.86 9.85
CA GLU A 199 -5.64 13.97 9.09
C GLU A 199 -5.89 13.87 7.57
N ALA A 200 -6.16 12.66 7.07
CA ALA A 200 -6.49 12.35 5.69
C ALA A 200 -7.82 11.59 5.53
N ALA A 201 -8.64 11.55 6.58
CA ALA A 201 -9.96 10.95 6.51
C ALA A 201 -11.03 11.99 6.19
N ALA A 202 -12.19 11.50 5.72
CA ALA A 202 -13.33 12.34 5.42
C ALA A 202 -13.93 13.03 6.66
N HIS A 203 -13.67 12.50 7.86
CA HIS A 203 -14.08 13.08 9.14
C HIS A 203 -13.12 12.72 10.28
N ALA A 204 -13.27 13.43 11.40
CA ALA A 204 -12.52 13.17 12.63
C ALA A 204 -12.99 11.88 13.34
N GLY A 205 -12.08 11.25 14.08
CA GLY A 205 -12.34 10.08 14.91
C GLY A 205 -12.32 8.74 14.18
N PRO A 206 -12.74 7.66 14.86
CA PRO A 206 -12.85 6.33 14.26
C PRO A 206 -13.89 6.27 13.14
N PRO A 207 -13.77 5.29 12.23
CA PRO A 207 -14.70 5.11 11.12
C PRO A 207 -16.12 4.75 11.56
N GLU A 208 -17.10 5.11 10.75
CA GLU A 208 -18.50 4.70 10.91
C GLU A 208 -18.71 3.22 10.51
N ASP A 209 -19.78 2.59 11.00
CA ASP A 209 -20.15 1.23 10.58
C ASP A 209 -20.43 1.19 9.08
N GLY A 210 -19.69 0.34 8.37
CA GLY A 210 -19.78 0.18 6.93
C GLY A 210 -18.92 1.14 6.12
N GLU A 211 -18.18 2.05 6.76
CA GLU A 211 -17.20 2.91 6.08
C GLU A 211 -16.10 2.08 5.40
N ILE A 212 -15.61 2.56 4.26
CA ILE A 212 -14.67 1.82 3.41
C ILE A 212 -13.45 2.68 3.13
N TRP A 213 -12.28 2.21 3.53
CA TRP A 213 -11.00 2.81 3.20
C TRP A 213 -10.27 1.99 2.14
N ARG A 214 -9.29 2.59 1.47
CA ARG A 214 -8.32 1.88 0.64
C ARG A 214 -7.10 1.56 1.48
N ALA A 215 -6.64 0.31 1.45
CA ALA A 215 -5.41 -0.08 2.13
C ALA A 215 -4.70 -1.20 1.39
N ASN A 216 -3.38 -1.28 1.56
CA ASN A 216 -2.61 -2.42 1.10
C ASN A 216 -1.47 -2.70 2.06
N PHE A 217 -0.91 -3.89 1.91
CA PHE A 217 0.22 -4.35 2.69
C PHE A 217 1.26 -4.90 1.75
N SER A 218 2.52 -4.67 2.06
CA SER A 218 3.66 -5.18 1.30
C SER A 218 4.63 -5.90 2.21
N ARG A 219 5.38 -6.82 1.63
CA ARG A 219 6.61 -7.37 2.17
C ARG A 219 7.68 -7.13 1.13
N VAL A 220 8.71 -6.38 1.49
CA VAL A 220 9.95 -6.36 0.71
C VAL A 220 10.78 -7.58 1.13
N GLN A 221 11.13 -8.41 0.15
CA GLN A 221 11.94 -9.59 0.36
C GLN A 221 13.19 -9.57 -0.51
N TRP A 222 14.33 -9.40 0.13
CA TRP A 222 15.62 -9.60 -0.50
C TRP A 222 16.05 -11.06 -0.43
N GLN A 223 16.72 -11.48 -1.50
CA GLN A 223 17.44 -12.75 -1.47
C GLN A 223 18.76 -12.54 -0.73
N THR A 224 18.99 -13.31 0.32
CA THR A 224 20.21 -13.28 1.12
C THR A 224 21.03 -14.56 0.96
N VAL A 225 22.33 -14.46 1.26
CA VAL A 225 23.24 -15.60 1.41
C VAL A 225 24.12 -15.35 2.63
N ALA A 226 24.55 -16.43 3.30
CA ALA A 226 25.49 -16.35 4.42
C ALA A 226 26.86 -15.79 3.98
N ASP A 227 27.49 -14.98 4.82
CA ASP A 227 28.90 -14.62 4.73
C ASP A 227 29.57 -14.56 6.12
N SER A 228 30.82 -14.05 6.18
CA SER A 228 31.57 -14.00 7.44
C SER A 228 31.00 -13.04 8.49
N ASN A 229 30.08 -12.15 8.09
CA ASN A 229 29.50 -11.09 8.91
C ASN A 229 27.98 -11.27 9.13
N GLY A 230 27.42 -12.44 8.80
CA GLY A 230 25.99 -12.73 8.91
C GLY A 230 25.37 -12.96 7.53
N TYR A 231 24.37 -12.17 7.18
CA TYR A 231 23.74 -12.21 5.86
C TYR A 231 24.25 -11.09 4.95
N LYS A 232 24.32 -11.39 3.66
CA LYS A 232 24.47 -10.40 2.60
C LYS A 232 23.46 -10.63 1.49
N LYS A 233 23.08 -9.57 0.78
CA LYS A 233 22.25 -9.68 -0.42
C LYS A 233 22.94 -10.53 -1.49
N LYS A 234 22.19 -11.45 -2.07
CA LYS A 234 22.64 -12.31 -3.16
C LYS A 234 22.93 -11.45 -4.39
N THR A 235 24.11 -11.65 -4.96
CA THR A 235 24.59 -10.93 -6.16
C THR A 235 24.33 -11.74 -7.41
N ASP A 236 23.85 -11.08 -8.46
CA ASP A 236 23.77 -11.64 -9.81
C ASP A 236 25.17 -11.69 -10.44
N PRO A 237 25.68 -12.90 -10.78
CA PRO A 237 27.01 -13.03 -11.37
C PRO A 237 27.14 -12.35 -12.75
N ALA A 238 26.04 -12.14 -13.49
CA ALA A 238 26.08 -11.49 -14.79
C ALA A 238 26.29 -9.97 -14.69
N THR A 239 25.65 -9.34 -13.70
CA THR A 239 25.67 -7.87 -13.54
C THR A 239 26.58 -7.38 -12.42
N GLN A 240 27.03 -8.28 -11.53
CA GLN A 240 27.78 -7.97 -10.31
C GLN A 240 27.02 -7.03 -9.35
N LYS A 241 25.70 -6.95 -9.49
CA LYS A 241 24.79 -6.20 -8.59
C LYS A 241 23.93 -7.17 -7.79
N SER A 242 23.37 -6.74 -6.67
CA SER A 242 22.34 -7.52 -5.98
C SER A 242 21.16 -7.82 -6.92
N TYR A 243 20.56 -9.00 -6.77
CA TYR A 243 19.22 -9.23 -7.35
C TYR A 243 18.26 -8.16 -6.82
N PRO A 244 17.26 -7.75 -7.62
CA PRO A 244 16.19 -6.89 -7.10
C PRO A 244 15.44 -7.60 -5.98
N GLU A 245 14.86 -6.80 -5.10
CA GLU A 245 13.89 -7.25 -4.13
C GLU A 245 12.64 -7.84 -4.80
N HIS A 246 11.98 -8.73 -4.08
CA HIS A 246 10.61 -9.07 -4.38
C HIS A 246 9.68 -8.18 -3.57
N ASN A 247 8.64 -7.67 -4.22
CA ASN A 247 7.56 -6.95 -3.58
C ASN A 247 6.34 -7.87 -3.59
N TRP A 248 5.95 -8.36 -2.41
CA TRP A 248 4.78 -9.22 -2.28
C TRP A 248 3.70 -8.48 -1.50
N VAL A 249 2.50 -8.41 -2.05
CA VAL A 249 1.44 -7.56 -1.55
C VAL A 249 0.14 -8.32 -1.31
N TRP A 250 -0.70 -7.79 -0.43
CA TRP A 250 -2.05 -8.32 -0.24
C TRP A 250 -2.89 -8.18 -1.51
N SER A 251 -3.00 -6.97 -2.05
CA SER A 251 -3.76 -6.65 -3.26
C SER A 251 -2.81 -6.33 -4.42
N PRO A 252 -2.61 -7.24 -5.40
CA PRO A 252 -1.76 -6.97 -6.56
C PRO A 252 -2.28 -5.81 -7.40
N GLN A 253 -1.33 -5.07 -7.97
CA GLN A 253 -1.57 -3.84 -8.71
C GLN A 253 -1.02 -3.88 -10.14
N GLY A 254 -0.33 -4.97 -10.50
CA GLY A 254 0.14 -5.22 -11.86
C GLY A 254 1.49 -4.57 -12.17
N ALA A 255 2.15 -3.94 -11.19
CA ALA A 255 3.43 -3.28 -11.38
C ALA A 255 4.19 -3.03 -10.08
N ILE A 256 5.52 -3.01 -10.17
CA ILE A 256 6.42 -2.62 -9.07
C ILE A 256 6.34 -1.10 -8.83
N ALA A 257 5.25 -0.63 -8.21
CA ALA A 257 4.95 0.78 -8.02
C ALA A 257 3.96 1.02 -6.87
N MET A 258 4.32 0.69 -5.63
CA MET A 258 3.38 0.57 -4.50
C MET A 258 2.45 1.77 -4.28
N HIS A 259 2.91 2.98 -4.62
CA HIS A 259 2.13 4.23 -4.62
C HIS A 259 1.12 4.32 -5.79
N GLN A 260 0.19 3.38 -5.81
CA GLN A 260 -0.99 3.29 -6.67
C GLN A 260 -2.27 3.07 -5.84
N PRO A 261 -2.70 4.04 -5.00
CA PRO A 261 -3.84 3.88 -4.08
C PRO A 261 -5.12 3.39 -4.74
N GLU A 262 -5.32 3.77 -6.00
CA GLU A 262 -6.44 3.36 -6.83
C GLU A 262 -6.54 1.85 -7.09
N THR A 263 -5.50 1.08 -6.81
CA THR A 263 -5.43 -0.38 -6.98
C THR A 263 -5.41 -1.16 -5.66
N TRP A 264 -5.27 -0.45 -4.53
CA TRP A 264 -5.19 -1.04 -3.20
C TRP A 264 -6.48 -1.77 -2.81
N GLY A 265 -6.41 -2.65 -1.82
CA GLY A 265 -7.59 -3.37 -1.35
C GLY A 265 -8.63 -2.44 -0.69
N TYR A 266 -9.83 -2.95 -0.54
CA TYR A 266 -10.92 -2.31 0.20
C TYR A 266 -11.01 -2.87 1.62
N VAL A 267 -10.99 -1.99 2.61
CA VAL A 267 -11.19 -2.33 4.02
C VAL A 267 -12.50 -1.70 4.48
N GLN A 268 -13.52 -2.54 4.71
CA GLN A 268 -14.79 -2.10 5.28
C GLN A 268 -14.74 -2.24 6.80
N PHE A 269 -15.01 -1.16 7.54
CA PHE A 269 -15.12 -1.19 8.99
C PHE A 269 -16.50 -1.69 9.43
N SER A 270 -16.53 -2.56 10.44
CA SER A 270 -17.78 -3.06 10.99
C SER A 270 -17.77 -3.06 12.52
N MET A 271 -18.89 -2.65 13.09
CA MET A 271 -19.19 -2.71 14.53
C MET A 271 -19.40 -4.15 15.03
N GLU A 272 -19.52 -5.13 14.13
CA GLU A 272 -19.61 -6.54 14.50
C GLU A 272 -18.32 -7.01 15.20
N PRO A 273 -18.41 -7.73 16.33
CA PRO A 273 -17.23 -8.17 17.06
C PRO A 273 -16.43 -9.24 16.30
N ALA A 274 -15.12 -9.28 16.55
CA ALA A 274 -14.21 -10.28 16.01
C ALA A 274 -14.76 -11.72 16.12
N GLY A 275 -14.69 -12.48 15.02
CA GLY A 275 -15.20 -13.85 14.90
C GLY A 275 -16.64 -13.95 14.36
N LYS A 276 -17.31 -12.83 14.10
CA LYS A 276 -18.56 -12.81 13.34
C LYS A 276 -18.28 -12.87 11.84
N ARG A 277 -19.17 -13.55 11.11
CA ARG A 277 -19.07 -13.61 9.65
C ARG A 277 -19.63 -12.32 9.06
N ALA A 278 -18.76 -11.45 8.58
CA ALA A 278 -19.12 -10.33 7.74
C ALA A 278 -18.70 -10.59 6.29
N ARG A 279 -19.31 -9.87 5.35
CA ARG A 279 -18.89 -9.85 3.94
C ARG A 279 -18.75 -8.40 3.51
N PRO A 280 -17.69 -8.05 2.75
CA PRO A 280 -17.54 -6.71 2.22
C PRO A 280 -18.75 -6.29 1.40
N GLN A 281 -19.18 -5.04 1.56
CA GLN A 281 -20.29 -4.42 0.84
C GLN A 281 -19.83 -3.22 0.01
N VAL A 282 -18.78 -3.40 -0.79
CA VAL A 282 -18.39 -2.37 -1.77
C VAL A 282 -19.44 -2.34 -2.90
N PRO A 283 -20.13 -1.21 -3.14
CA PRO A 283 -21.12 -1.14 -4.22
C PRO A 283 -20.45 -1.33 -5.58
N ALA A 284 -20.76 -2.44 -6.27
CA ALA A 284 -20.09 -2.82 -7.52
C ALA A 284 -20.21 -1.75 -8.64
N ASN A 285 -21.29 -0.98 -8.63
CA ASN A 285 -21.48 0.15 -9.54
C ASN A 285 -20.53 1.32 -9.23
N GLU A 286 -20.32 1.66 -7.96
CA GLU A 286 -19.41 2.74 -7.57
C GLU A 286 -17.95 2.36 -7.85
N ASP A 287 -17.55 1.13 -7.53
CA ASP A 287 -16.21 0.62 -7.80
C ASP A 287 -15.88 0.65 -9.31
N ALA A 288 -16.80 0.16 -10.14
CA ALA A 288 -16.64 0.20 -11.59
C ALA A 288 -16.51 1.64 -12.14
N ILE A 289 -17.27 2.60 -11.57
CA ILE A 289 -17.19 4.02 -11.96
C ILE A 289 -15.84 4.61 -11.54
N ARG A 290 -15.40 4.36 -10.30
CA ARG A 290 -14.10 4.84 -9.80
C ARG A 290 -12.96 4.31 -10.65
N TRP A 291 -12.97 3.00 -10.94
CA TRP A 291 -11.96 2.41 -11.81
C TRP A 291 -11.98 2.98 -13.22
N ARG A 292 -13.18 3.20 -13.79
CA ARG A 292 -13.28 3.80 -15.13
C ARG A 292 -12.70 5.22 -15.16
N LEU A 293 -12.93 6.03 -14.13
CA LEU A 293 -12.33 7.36 -14.01
C LEU A 293 -10.79 7.28 -13.95
N TRP A 294 -10.22 6.33 -13.21
CA TRP A 294 -8.77 6.11 -13.21
C TRP A 294 -8.23 5.71 -14.59
N GLN A 295 -8.94 4.84 -15.32
CA GLN A 295 -8.59 4.51 -16.70
C GLN A 295 -8.58 5.74 -17.61
N ILE A 296 -9.55 6.65 -17.46
CA ILE A 296 -9.59 7.92 -18.19
C ILE A 296 -8.38 8.77 -17.85
N TYR A 297 -8.03 8.88 -16.58
CA TYR A 297 -6.84 9.60 -16.15
C TYR A 297 -5.59 9.05 -16.87
N TYR A 298 -5.40 7.73 -16.94
CA TYR A 298 -4.27 7.14 -17.66
C TYR A 298 -4.28 7.46 -19.15
N GLN A 299 -5.45 7.36 -19.79
CA GLN A 299 -5.61 7.69 -21.22
C GLN A 299 -5.33 9.17 -21.51
N GLN A 300 -5.78 10.07 -20.62
CA GLN A 300 -5.52 11.50 -20.71
C GLN A 300 -4.04 11.82 -20.54
N LYS A 301 -3.35 11.19 -19.57
CA LYS A 301 -1.89 11.34 -19.37
C LYS A 301 -1.12 10.86 -20.59
N ALA A 302 -1.48 9.69 -21.15
CA ALA A 302 -0.86 9.18 -22.37
C ALA A 302 -1.10 10.11 -23.58
N HIS A 303 -2.32 10.64 -23.75
CA HIS A 303 -2.62 11.60 -24.81
C HIS A 303 -1.79 12.88 -24.65
N HIS A 304 -1.68 13.42 -23.43
CA HIS A 304 -0.88 14.60 -23.13
C HIS A 304 0.60 14.40 -23.46
N GLU A 305 1.19 13.27 -23.10
CA GLU A 305 2.59 12.98 -23.47
C GLU A 305 2.82 12.95 -24.99
N GLN A 306 1.87 12.39 -25.74
CA GLN A 306 2.01 12.25 -27.19
C GLN A 306 1.76 13.54 -27.96
N HIS A 307 0.84 14.38 -27.47
CA HIS A 307 0.34 15.54 -28.21
C HIS A 307 0.65 16.89 -27.57
N GLY A 308 1.18 16.90 -26.34
CA GLY A 308 1.46 18.10 -25.55
C GLY A 308 0.21 18.81 -25.02
N ALA A 309 -0.94 18.13 -24.98
CA ALA A 309 -2.19 18.66 -24.43
C ALA A 309 -3.15 17.52 -24.03
N TYR A 310 -4.01 17.77 -23.04
CA TYR A 310 -5.17 16.92 -22.77
C TYR A 310 -6.29 17.14 -23.79
N THR A 311 -7.25 16.23 -23.86
CA THR A 311 -8.34 16.31 -24.85
C THR A 311 -9.73 16.28 -24.24
N ALA A 312 -10.61 17.14 -24.76
CA ALA A 312 -12.03 17.14 -24.42
C ALA A 312 -12.86 16.24 -25.35
N ARG A 313 -12.22 15.57 -26.32
CA ARG A 313 -12.84 14.70 -27.31
C ARG A 313 -12.84 13.24 -26.80
N PRO A 314 -13.99 12.69 -26.38
CA PRO A 314 -14.06 11.33 -25.84
C PRO A 314 -13.47 10.26 -26.79
N GLU A 315 -13.60 10.44 -28.10
CA GLU A 315 -13.04 9.56 -29.14
C GLU A 315 -11.52 9.43 -29.10
N GLN A 316 -10.82 10.47 -28.64
CA GLN A 316 -9.35 10.47 -28.62
C GLN A 316 -8.77 9.73 -27.42
N VAL A 317 -9.62 9.36 -26.46
CA VAL A 317 -9.24 8.61 -25.25
C VAL A 317 -10.12 7.37 -25.08
N GLY A 318 -10.83 6.92 -26.12
CA GLY A 318 -11.61 5.68 -26.08
C GLY A 318 -12.81 5.72 -25.13
N LEU A 319 -13.53 6.85 -25.09
CA LEU A 319 -14.71 7.10 -24.26
C LEU A 319 -15.99 7.37 -25.07
N GLU A 320 -16.00 7.03 -26.36
CA GLU A 320 -17.18 7.20 -27.21
C GLU A 320 -18.42 6.52 -26.62
N GLY A 321 -19.49 7.29 -26.39
CA GLY A 321 -20.76 6.76 -25.93
C GLY A 321 -20.87 6.50 -24.42
N GLU A 322 -19.83 6.80 -23.64
CA GLU A 322 -19.88 6.68 -22.18
C GLU A 322 -20.58 7.89 -21.53
N PRO A 323 -21.27 7.72 -20.38
CA PRO A 323 -21.97 8.80 -19.67
C PRO A 323 -20.99 9.69 -18.88
N ILE A 324 -19.93 10.16 -19.54
CA ILE A 324 -18.81 10.88 -18.97
C ILE A 324 -18.68 12.23 -19.67
N THR A 325 -18.65 13.30 -18.89
CA THR A 325 -18.39 14.65 -19.40
C THR A 325 -16.91 14.96 -19.24
N LEU A 326 -16.27 15.42 -20.31
CA LEU A 326 -14.86 15.83 -20.32
C LEU A 326 -14.73 17.33 -20.54
N SER A 327 -13.86 17.96 -19.77
CA SER A 327 -13.33 19.31 -20.00
C SER A 327 -11.82 19.24 -20.00
N ALA A 328 -11.14 19.85 -20.97
CA ALA A 328 -9.68 19.77 -21.06
C ALA A 328 -9.07 20.99 -21.76
N GLY A 329 -7.81 21.25 -21.44
CA GLY A 329 -6.95 22.22 -22.13
C GLY A 329 -5.51 21.70 -22.22
N PRO A 330 -4.53 22.59 -22.44
CA PRO A 330 -3.12 22.19 -22.54
C PRO A 330 -2.65 21.42 -21.31
N ASP A 331 -2.81 21.99 -20.12
CA ASP A 331 -2.23 21.45 -18.88
C ASP A 331 -3.28 21.01 -17.84
N TYR A 332 -4.55 20.85 -18.23
CA TYR A 332 -5.61 20.40 -17.31
C TYR A 332 -6.64 19.51 -17.98
N PHE A 333 -7.27 18.64 -17.20
CA PHE A 333 -8.52 17.98 -17.58
C PHE A 333 -9.40 17.70 -16.36
N LEU A 334 -10.70 17.56 -16.59
CA LEU A 334 -11.67 17.10 -15.62
C LEU A 334 -12.62 16.12 -16.31
N ALA A 335 -12.70 14.90 -15.79
CA ALA A 335 -13.72 13.93 -16.17
C ALA A 335 -14.78 13.84 -15.08
N ARG A 336 -16.06 13.83 -15.46
CA ARG A 336 -17.19 13.72 -14.55
C ARG A 336 -18.13 12.60 -14.96
N TYR A 337 -18.48 11.73 -14.03
CA TYR A 337 -19.51 10.70 -14.16
C TYR A 337 -20.71 11.03 -13.26
N GLN A 338 -21.93 11.02 -13.80
CA GLN A 338 -23.16 11.27 -13.03
C GLN A 338 -23.84 9.95 -12.64
N LEU A 339 -24.10 9.73 -11.34
CA LEU A 339 -24.80 8.55 -10.81
C LEU A 339 -25.99 8.98 -9.94
N GLY A 340 -27.17 9.08 -10.55
CA GLY A 340 -28.35 9.56 -9.85
C GLY A 340 -28.14 10.98 -9.31
N LYS A 341 -28.25 11.17 -7.99
CA LYS A 341 -28.01 12.45 -7.32
C LYS A 341 -26.52 12.75 -7.07
N ASP A 342 -25.69 11.71 -7.03
CA ASP A 342 -24.26 11.83 -6.73
C ASP A 342 -23.48 11.99 -8.04
N HIS A 343 -22.27 12.56 -7.97
CA HIS A 343 -21.36 12.53 -9.10
C HIS A 343 -19.91 12.30 -8.68
N PHE A 344 -19.15 11.70 -9.58
CA PHE A 344 -17.73 11.41 -9.39
C PHE A 344 -16.90 12.23 -10.36
N THR A 345 -15.74 12.70 -9.91
CA THR A 345 -14.82 13.48 -10.74
C THR A 345 -13.39 12.98 -10.58
N ILE A 346 -12.60 13.06 -11.66
CA ILE A 346 -11.13 12.92 -11.60
C ILE A 346 -10.45 14.00 -12.45
N ASN A 347 -9.32 14.51 -12.00
CA ASN A 347 -8.57 15.59 -12.68
C ASN A 347 -7.17 15.16 -13.14
N GLU A 348 -6.41 16.11 -13.70
CA GLU A 348 -5.04 15.89 -14.23
C GLU A 348 -4.01 15.42 -13.20
N ASN A 349 -4.30 15.57 -11.92
CA ASN A 349 -3.46 15.13 -10.81
C ASN A 349 -3.91 13.80 -10.22
N GLY A 350 -4.91 13.13 -10.82
CA GLY A 350 -5.45 11.88 -10.31
C GLY A 350 -6.26 12.04 -9.02
N LEU A 351 -6.78 13.23 -8.72
CA LEU A 351 -7.62 13.44 -7.53
C LEU A 351 -9.04 12.96 -7.82
N LEU A 352 -9.48 11.87 -7.19
CA LEU A 352 -10.81 11.27 -7.42
C LEU A 352 -11.78 11.65 -6.30
N LEU A 353 -12.84 12.40 -6.62
CA LEU A 353 -13.82 12.86 -5.63
C LEU A 353 -15.22 12.35 -5.92
N LYS A 354 -16.00 12.10 -4.84
CA LYS A 354 -17.45 11.88 -4.87
C LYS A 354 -18.15 13.11 -4.25
N HIS A 355 -19.21 13.58 -4.90
CA HIS A 355 -19.95 14.80 -4.54
C HIS A 355 -21.45 14.57 -4.45
#